data_AF-A0AAW1YHR3-F1
#
_entry.id   AF-A0AAW1YHR3-F1
#
_cell.length_a   1.000
_cell.length_b   1.000
_cell.length_c   1.000
_cell.angle_alpha   90.00
_cell.angle_beta   90.00
_cell.angle_gamma   90.00
#
_symmetry.space_group_name_H-M   'P 1'
#
loop_
_entity.id
_entity.type
_entity.pdbx_description
1 polymer ?
#
loop_
_entity_poly.entity_id
_entity_poly.type
_entity_poly.pdbx_seq_one_letter_code
_entity_poly.pdbx_strand_id
1 'polypeptide(L)'
;MGKVAVGAAVVCAAVTCAAAALLVRRRLKSSRRWARAMAILREFEEKCDTPIGKLRQVADAMTVEMHAGLASEGGSKLKMLISYVDNLPTGDEKDYFMHWTLAGTNFRVLRVQLGGKEKRVIKQEFDEVSIPPHLMTGNFR
;
A
#
# COMPACT_ATOMS: atom_id res chain seq x y z
N MET A 1 -12.00 -51.77 -51.27
CA MET A 1 -12.40 -50.49 -50.63
C MET A 1 -12.49 -50.55 -49.10
N GLY A 2 -12.80 -51.70 -48.47
CA GLY A 2 -12.98 -51.78 -47.01
C GLY A 2 -11.74 -51.52 -46.12
N LYS A 3 -10.52 -51.86 -46.55
CA LYS A 3 -9.31 -51.69 -45.72
C LYS A 3 -8.92 -50.22 -45.50
N VAL A 4 -9.18 -49.35 -46.49
CA VAL A 4 -8.84 -47.92 -46.42
C VAL A 4 -9.81 -47.17 -45.50
N ALA A 5 -11.10 -47.53 -45.53
CA ALA A 5 -12.12 -46.97 -44.64
C ALA A 5 -11.87 -47.34 -43.16
N VAL A 6 -11.46 -48.58 -42.90
CA VAL A 6 -11.09 -49.03 -41.55
C VAL A 6 -9.84 -48.29 -41.05
N GLY A 7 -8.82 -48.10 -41.90
CA GLY A 7 -7.63 -47.31 -41.56
C GLY A 7 -7.95 -45.85 -41.22
N ALA A 8 -8.81 -45.20 -42.01
CA ALA A 8 -9.23 -43.81 -41.76
C ALA A 8 -10.04 -43.65 -40.46
N ALA A 9 -10.94 -44.60 -40.15
CA ALA A 9 -11.73 -44.58 -38.92
C ALA A 9 -10.86 -44.74 -37.67
N VAL A 10 -9.86 -45.63 -37.70
CA VAL A 10 -8.92 -45.84 -36.59
C VAL A 10 -8.06 -44.59 -36.35
N VAL A 11 -7.58 -43.93 -37.43
CA VAL A 11 -6.80 -42.70 -37.31
C VAL A 11 -7.65 -41.55 -36.74
N CYS A 12 -8.89 -41.36 -37.22
CA CYS A 12 -9.80 -40.37 -36.66
C CYS A 12 -10.11 -40.61 -35.18
N ALA A 13 -10.37 -41.86 -34.78
CA ALA A 13 -10.62 -42.22 -33.39
C ALA A 13 -9.39 -41.98 -32.49
N ALA A 14 -8.18 -42.27 -32.97
CA ALA A 14 -6.96 -42.00 -32.23
C ALA A 14 -6.73 -40.50 -32.01
N VAL A 15 -6.97 -39.67 -33.04
CA VAL A 15 -6.81 -38.21 -32.96
C VAL A 15 -7.83 -37.58 -32.01
N THR A 16 -9.09 -38.00 -32.06
CA THR A 16 -10.14 -37.47 -31.16
C THR A 16 -9.87 -37.85 -29.71
N CYS A 17 -9.47 -39.10 -29.44
CA CYS A 17 -9.05 -39.54 -28.10
C CYS A 17 -7.83 -38.77 -27.58
N ALA A 18 -6.82 -38.53 -28.42
CA ALA A 18 -5.65 -37.74 -28.05
C ALA A 18 -6.01 -36.27 -27.73
N ALA A 19 -6.87 -35.65 -28.53
CA ALA A 19 -7.36 -34.29 -28.30
C ALA A 19 -8.16 -34.19 -26.99
N ALA A 20 -9.06 -35.14 -26.73
CA ALA A 20 -9.81 -35.21 -25.48
C ALA A 20 -8.89 -35.37 -24.26
N ALA A 21 -7.91 -36.28 -24.33
CA ALA A 21 -6.92 -36.47 -23.27
C ALA A 21 -6.10 -35.20 -23.00
N LEU A 22 -5.73 -34.45 -24.05
CA LEU A 22 -4.97 -33.21 -23.94
C LEU A 22 -5.80 -32.08 -23.33
N LEU A 23 -7.08 -31.96 -23.70
CA LEU A 23 -8.03 -31.02 -23.10
C LEU A 23 -8.29 -31.35 -21.62
N VAL A 24 -8.47 -32.63 -21.27
CA VAL A 24 -8.62 -33.09 -19.88
C VAL A 24 -7.36 -32.79 -19.08
N ARG A 25 -6.16 -33.08 -19.61
CA ARG A 25 -4.88 -32.72 -18.97
C ARG A 25 -4.73 -31.21 -18.78
N ARG A 26 -5.11 -30.39 -19.77
CA ARG A 26 -5.09 -28.93 -19.65
C ARG A 26 -6.08 -28.44 -18.58
N ARG A 27 -7.30 -28.99 -18.54
CA ARG A 27 -8.30 -28.67 -17.50
C ARG A 27 -7.83 -29.09 -16.11
N LEU A 28 -7.28 -30.28 -15.95
CA LEU A 28 -6.72 -30.76 -14.68
C LEU A 28 -5.52 -29.92 -14.24
N LYS A 29 -4.62 -29.55 -15.15
CA LYS A 29 -3.48 -28.66 -14.85
C LYS A 29 -3.96 -27.27 -14.44
N SER A 30 -4.95 -26.71 -15.14
CA SER A 30 -5.59 -25.43 -14.79
C SER A 30 -6.26 -25.51 -13.42
N SER A 31 -7.06 -26.54 -13.18
CA SER A 31 -7.73 -26.79 -11.89
C SER A 31 -6.73 -26.92 -10.73
N ARG A 32 -5.61 -27.65 -10.92
CA ARG A 32 -4.54 -27.74 -9.91
C ARG A 32 -3.87 -26.40 -9.64
N ARG A 33 -3.67 -25.55 -10.66
CA ARG A 33 -3.14 -24.19 -10.47
C ARG A 33 -4.12 -23.32 -9.70
N TRP A 34 -5.41 -23.38 -10.03
CA TRP A 34 -6.47 -22.69 -9.30
C TRP A 34 -6.59 -23.15 -7.86
N ALA A 35 -6.52 -24.46 -7.60
CA ALA A 35 -6.52 -25.00 -6.24
C ALA A 35 -5.34 -24.46 -5.42
N ARG A 36 -4.13 -24.39 -6.01
CA ARG A 36 -2.96 -23.79 -5.36
C ARG A 36 -3.14 -22.30 -5.10
N ALA A 37 -3.65 -21.55 -6.07
CA ALA A 37 -3.91 -20.12 -5.91
C ALA A 37 -4.94 -19.85 -4.80
N MET A 38 -6.02 -20.63 -4.76
CA MET A 38 -7.04 -20.53 -3.70
C MET A 38 -6.49 -20.90 -2.32
N ALA A 39 -5.58 -21.88 -2.24
CA ALA A 39 -4.91 -22.21 -0.99
C ALA A 39 -4.04 -21.04 -0.48
N ILE A 40 -3.27 -20.40 -1.37
CA ILE A 40 -2.47 -19.21 -1.04
C ILE A 40 -3.37 -18.07 -0.59
N LEU A 41 -4.48 -17.83 -1.31
CA LEU A 41 -5.42 -16.75 -0.96
C LEU A 41 -6.07 -16.98 0.41
N ARG A 42 -6.46 -18.21 0.74
CA ARG A 42 -7.00 -18.54 2.07
C ARG A 42 -5.97 -18.32 3.17
N GLU A 43 -4.75 -18.82 2.97
CA GLU A 43 -3.68 -18.61 3.94
C GLU A 43 -3.37 -17.12 4.13
N PHE A 44 -3.39 -16.35 3.04
CA PHE A 44 -3.21 -14.90 3.08
C PHE A 44 -4.36 -14.22 3.83
N GLU A 45 -5.60 -14.56 3.51
CA GLU A 45 -6.80 -14.04 4.19
C GLU A 45 -6.75 -14.32 5.69
N GLU A 46 -6.45 -15.56 6.09
CA GLU A 46 -6.33 -15.94 7.50
C GLU A 46 -5.19 -15.21 8.23
N LYS A 47 -4.03 -15.07 7.60
CA LYS A 47 -2.87 -14.39 8.21
C LYS A 47 -3.05 -12.89 8.28
N CYS A 48 -3.71 -12.30 7.29
CA CYS A 48 -4.02 -10.87 7.24
C CYS A 48 -5.30 -10.50 7.96
N ASP A 49 -6.08 -11.46 8.46
CA ASP A 49 -7.28 -11.17 9.22
C ASP A 49 -6.95 -10.35 10.48
N THR A 50 -7.66 -9.24 10.64
CA THR A 50 -7.51 -8.30 11.75
C THR A 50 -8.83 -8.15 12.51
N PRO A 51 -9.26 -9.18 13.25
CA PRO A 51 -10.47 -9.09 14.05
C PRO A 51 -10.28 -8.04 15.16
N ILE A 52 -11.38 -7.49 15.66
CA ILE A 52 -11.36 -6.41 16.66
C ILE A 52 -10.52 -6.74 17.91
N GLY A 53 -10.49 -8.01 18.34
CA GLY A 53 -9.66 -8.46 19.45
C GLY A 53 -8.16 -8.31 19.19
N LYS A 54 -7.70 -8.64 17.96
CA LYS A 54 -6.30 -8.46 17.54
C LYS A 54 -5.96 -6.97 17.43
N LEU A 55 -6.88 -6.16 16.89
CA LEU A 55 -6.68 -4.70 16.81
C LEU A 55 -6.55 -4.04 18.18
N ARG A 56 -7.33 -4.50 19.18
CA ARG A 56 -7.16 -4.04 20.58
C ARG A 56 -5.79 -4.40 21.13
N GLN A 57 -5.32 -5.62 20.93
CA GLN A 57 -3.96 -6.02 21.33
C GLN A 57 -2.87 -5.16 20.68
N VAL A 58 -3.03 -4.80 19.40
CA VAL A 58 -2.11 -3.89 18.70
C VAL A 58 -2.14 -2.49 19.31
N ALA A 59 -3.33 -1.96 19.63
CA ALA A 59 -3.47 -0.65 20.27
C ALA A 59 -2.87 -0.62 21.68
N ASP A 60 -3.06 -1.68 22.46
CA ASP A 60 -2.48 -1.84 23.80
C ASP A 60 -0.95 -1.88 23.70
N ALA A 61 -0.41 -2.70 22.79
CA ALA A 61 1.04 -2.78 22.54
C ALA A 61 1.63 -1.43 22.09
N MET A 62 0.93 -0.70 21.20
CA MET A 62 1.34 0.64 20.78
C MET A 62 1.37 1.62 21.96
N THR A 63 0.39 1.55 22.86
CA THR A 63 0.35 2.38 24.07
C THR A 63 1.53 2.09 25.00
N VAL A 64 1.90 0.81 25.19
CA VAL A 64 3.09 0.43 25.96
C VAL A 64 4.37 1.00 25.35
N GLU A 65 4.55 0.87 24.03
CA GLU A 65 5.71 1.43 23.32
C GLU A 65 5.77 2.96 23.40
N MET A 66 4.62 3.66 23.33
CA MET A 66 4.56 5.11 23.52
C MET A 66 5.04 5.52 24.92
N HIS A 67 4.60 4.82 25.97
CA HIS A 67 5.07 5.09 27.33
C HIS A 67 6.57 4.83 27.48
N ALA A 68 7.08 3.74 26.91
CA ALA A 68 8.50 3.43 26.96
C ALA A 68 9.37 4.45 26.20
N GLY A 69 8.91 4.93 25.04
CA GLY A 69 9.59 5.97 24.26
C GLY A 69 9.57 7.35 24.93
N LEU A 70 8.51 7.67 25.68
CA LEU A 70 8.44 8.92 26.47
C LEU A 70 9.27 8.86 27.76
N ALA A 71 9.45 7.68 28.34
CA ALA A 71 10.20 7.51 29.60
C ALA A 71 11.72 7.69 29.42
N SER A 72 12.27 7.32 28.27
CA SER A 72 13.69 7.51 27.96
C SER A 72 13.94 7.52 26.45
N GLU A 73 14.92 8.31 26.03
CA GLU A 73 15.38 8.30 24.63
C GLU A 73 15.91 6.91 24.26
N GLY A 74 15.35 6.31 23.21
CA GLY A 74 15.69 4.95 22.79
C GLY A 74 15.05 3.83 23.62
N GLY A 75 14.17 4.15 24.58
CA GLY A 75 13.45 3.15 25.40
C GLY A 75 12.44 2.29 24.63
N SER A 76 12.11 2.68 23.40
CA SER A 76 11.18 1.98 22.51
C SER A 76 11.64 2.13 21.05
N LYS A 77 11.09 1.30 20.16
CA LYS A 77 11.17 1.53 18.71
C LYS A 77 10.43 2.80 18.28
N LEU A 78 9.45 3.26 19.06
CA LEU A 78 8.81 4.55 18.91
C LEU A 78 9.70 5.62 19.55
N LYS A 79 10.29 6.47 18.71
CA LYS A 79 11.26 7.49 19.17
C LYS A 79 10.65 8.59 20.04
N MET A 80 9.33 8.82 19.95
CA MET A 80 8.60 9.84 20.70
C MET A 80 9.33 11.20 20.78
N LEU A 81 9.79 11.69 19.62
CA LEU A 81 10.61 12.89 19.52
C LEU A 81 9.85 14.14 19.97
N ILE A 82 10.52 15.00 20.74
CA ILE A 82 10.00 16.32 21.13
C ILE A 82 9.94 17.22 19.90
N SER A 83 8.73 17.71 19.57
CA SER A 83 8.51 18.60 18.43
C SER A 83 8.85 20.06 18.69
N TYR A 84 9.04 20.44 19.96
CA TYR A 84 9.15 21.84 20.43
C TYR A 84 7.91 22.70 20.13
N VAL A 85 6.76 22.06 19.87
CA VAL A 85 5.48 22.75 19.69
C VAL A 85 4.66 22.60 20.96
N ASP A 86 4.72 23.63 21.80
CA ASP A 86 3.97 23.65 23.07
C ASP A 86 2.54 24.20 22.89
N ASN A 87 2.33 25.08 21.91
CA ASN A 87 1.06 25.75 21.65
C ASN A 87 0.58 25.42 20.24
N LEU A 88 -0.63 24.84 20.16
CA LEU A 88 -1.31 24.59 18.88
C LEU A 88 -2.04 25.85 18.39
N PRO A 89 -2.31 25.96 17.08
CA PRO A 89 -3.07 27.07 16.52
C PRO A 89 -4.43 27.25 17.22
N THR A 90 -4.74 28.48 17.60
CA THR A 90 -5.95 28.85 18.34
C THR A 90 -7.08 29.30 17.41
N GLY A 91 -6.74 29.69 16.18
CA GLY A 91 -7.66 30.32 15.25
C GLY A 91 -7.73 31.83 15.35
N ASP A 92 -7.01 32.45 16.29
CA ASP A 92 -6.89 33.90 16.41
C ASP A 92 -5.83 34.49 15.46
N GLU A 93 -5.13 33.63 14.70
CA GLU A 93 -4.05 34.03 13.81
C GLU A 93 -4.55 34.95 12.70
N LYS A 94 -3.78 35.99 12.42
CA LYS A 94 -4.06 37.01 11.41
C LYS A 94 -2.82 37.24 10.56
N ASP A 95 -3.03 37.83 9.39
CA ASP A 95 -2.01 38.19 8.42
C ASP A 95 -1.53 37.04 7.52
N TYR A 96 -0.45 37.26 6.78
CA TYR A 96 0.07 36.33 5.79
C TYR A 96 1.17 35.44 6.36
N PHE A 97 1.04 34.14 6.14
CA PHE A 97 2.03 33.14 6.49
C PHE A 97 2.50 32.42 5.23
N MET A 98 3.79 32.13 5.20
CA MET A 98 4.42 31.31 4.16
C MET A 98 4.84 29.98 4.77
N HIS A 99 4.62 28.90 4.04
CA HIS A 99 5.09 27.57 4.40
C HIS A 99 5.73 26.92 3.18
N TRP A 100 6.82 26.18 3.41
CA TRP A 100 7.43 25.34 2.39
C TRP A 100 7.39 23.89 2.86
N THR A 101 7.01 22.99 1.96
CA THR A 101 6.98 21.55 2.22
C THR A 101 7.93 20.86 1.27
N LEU A 102 8.85 20.08 1.84
CA LEU A 102 9.66 19.13 1.09
C LEU A 102 9.12 17.73 1.37
N ALA A 103 8.43 17.13 0.39
CA ALA A 103 7.78 15.84 0.56
C ALA A 103 8.16 14.91 -0.60
N GLY A 104 9.06 13.96 -0.32
CA GLY A 104 9.52 13.00 -1.31
C GLY A 104 10.09 13.72 -2.54
N THR A 105 9.46 13.56 -3.69
CA THR A 105 9.91 14.09 -4.99
C THR A 105 9.47 15.52 -5.29
N ASN A 106 8.67 16.15 -4.42
CA ASN A 106 8.05 17.43 -4.69
C ASN A 106 8.39 18.47 -3.62
N PHE A 107 8.56 19.70 -4.08
CA PHE A 107 8.72 20.88 -3.25
C PHE A 107 7.51 21.79 -3.46
N ARG A 108 6.83 22.17 -2.38
CA ARG A 108 5.65 23.03 -2.42
C ARG A 108 5.91 24.31 -1.62
N VAL A 109 5.52 25.45 -2.16
CA VAL A 109 5.42 26.71 -1.43
C VAL A 109 3.94 27.05 -1.28
N LEU A 110 3.55 27.42 -0.08
CA LEU A 110 2.19 27.78 0.30
C LEU A 110 2.21 29.19 0.90
N ARG A 111 1.32 30.05 0.45
CA ARG A 111 0.99 31.33 1.05
C ARG A 111 -0.45 31.28 1.55
N VAL A 112 -0.66 31.59 2.83
CA VAL A 112 -1.98 31.65 3.43
C VAL A 112 -2.22 33.00 4.08
N GLN A 113 -3.39 33.58 3.86
CA GLN A 113 -3.87 34.77 4.54
C GLN A 113 -4.88 34.36 5.61
N LEU A 114 -4.58 34.66 6.86
CA LEU A 114 -5.44 34.38 8.01
C LEU A 114 -6.14 35.65 8.49
N GLY A 115 -7.38 35.50 8.92
CA GLY A 115 -8.28 36.59 9.29
C GLY A 115 -8.81 36.51 10.72
N GLY A 116 -8.21 35.70 11.58
CA GLY A 116 -8.66 35.44 12.95
C GLY A 116 -9.91 34.55 13.01
N LYS A 117 -10.52 34.48 14.20
CA LYS A 117 -11.57 33.49 14.53
C LYS A 117 -12.79 33.48 13.62
N GLU A 118 -13.18 34.63 13.08
CA GLU A 118 -14.37 34.72 12.23
C GLU A 118 -14.04 34.34 10.79
N LYS A 119 -13.05 35.00 10.20
CA LYS A 119 -12.71 34.88 8.78
C LYS A 119 -11.85 33.65 8.47
N ARG A 120 -11.16 33.07 9.48
CA ARG A 120 -10.27 31.92 9.36
C ARG A 120 -9.29 32.09 8.20
N VAL A 121 -9.28 31.17 7.24
CA VAL A 121 -8.47 31.28 6.02
C VAL A 121 -9.21 32.17 5.01
N ILE A 122 -8.65 33.35 4.74
CA ILE A 122 -9.18 34.30 3.75
C ILE A 122 -8.76 33.90 2.34
N LYS A 123 -7.47 33.59 2.17
CA LYS A 123 -6.88 33.26 0.86
C LYS A 123 -5.77 32.24 1.02
N GLN A 124 -5.66 31.35 0.05
CA GLN A 124 -4.58 30.37 -0.02
C GLN A 124 -4.08 30.29 -1.46
N GLU A 125 -2.76 30.34 -1.63
CA GLU A 125 -2.06 30.20 -2.90
C GLU A 125 -0.94 29.18 -2.71
N PHE A 126 -0.75 28.25 -3.64
CA PHE A 126 0.38 27.34 -3.58
C PHE A 126 0.96 27.13 -4.97
N ASP A 127 2.25 26.82 -4.99
CA ASP A 127 2.96 26.37 -6.18
C ASP A 127 3.78 25.13 -5.83
N GLU A 128 3.88 24.20 -6.76
CA GLU A 128 4.54 22.92 -6.56
C GLU A 128 5.49 22.61 -7.71
N VAL A 129 6.71 22.25 -7.35
CA VAL A 129 7.79 21.96 -8.29
C VAL A 129 8.30 20.56 -8.02
N SER A 130 8.43 19.77 -9.09
CA SER A 130 9.11 18.48 -9.02
C SER A 130 10.61 18.67 -8.85
N ILE A 131 11.20 17.96 -7.90
CA ILE A 131 12.63 18.02 -7.61
C ILE A 131 13.36 17.17 -8.66
N PRO A 132 14.31 17.76 -9.39
CA PRO A 132 15.11 17.02 -10.35
C PRO A 132 15.79 15.80 -9.71
N PRO A 133 15.74 14.60 -10.33
CA PRO A 133 16.25 13.36 -9.72
C PRO A 133 17.72 13.42 -9.29
N HIS A 134 18.55 14.21 -9.97
CA HIS A 134 19.96 14.36 -9.62
C HIS A 134 20.19 15.15 -8.30
N LEU A 135 19.19 15.90 -7.83
CA LEU A 135 19.20 16.58 -6.53
C LEU A 135 18.61 15.71 -5.39
N MET A 136 17.97 14.59 -5.74
CA MET A 136 17.31 13.70 -4.77
C MET A 136 18.29 12.79 -4.01
N THR A 137 19.53 12.68 -4.49
CA THR A 137 20.60 11.89 -3.87
C THR A 137 21.61 12.81 -3.21
N GLY A 138 21.57 12.94 -1.88
CA GLY A 138 22.65 13.57 -1.14
C GLY A 138 23.85 12.63 -0.98
N ASN A 139 25.05 13.08 -1.34
CA ASN A 139 26.29 12.45 -0.88
C ASN A 139 26.54 12.89 0.57
N PHE A 140 25.86 12.25 1.53
CA PHE A 140 26.19 12.44 2.94
C PHE A 140 27.53 11.74 3.21
N ARG A 141 28.60 12.52 3.31
CA ARG A 141 29.89 12.09 3.89
C ARG A 141 29.87 12.28 5.40
#